data_AF-A0A938K431-F1
#
_entry.id   AF-A0A938K431-F1
#
_cell.length_a   1.000
_cell.length_b   1.000
_cell.length_c   1.000
_cell.angle_alpha   90.00
_cell.angle_beta   90.00
_cell.angle_gamma   90.00
#
_symmetry.space_group_name_H-M   'P 1'
#
loop_
_entity.id
_entity.type
_entity.pdbx_description
1 polymer ?
#
loop_
_entity_poly.entity_id
_entity_poly.type
_entity_poly.pdbx_seq_one_letter_code
_entity_poly.pdbx_strand_id
1 'polypeptide(L)'
;MTDPTAQSRPNLGPNEVSVLRVLLDANGKVISRQEIARRANLRDLGDRRTDSLIVAVRRALGAEAIRTVRGRGWMLELGFRDSARRLIDS
;
A
#
# COMPACT_ATOMS: atom_id res chain seq x y z
N MET A 1 18.96 21.07 -14.48
CA MET A 1 19.50 20.75 -13.15
C MET A 1 18.36 20.15 -12.36
N THR A 2 18.15 18.84 -12.51
CA THR A 2 17.05 18.12 -11.89
C THR A 2 17.45 17.83 -10.45
N ASP A 3 16.77 18.44 -9.48
CA ASP A 3 16.86 18.01 -8.09
C ASP A 3 16.56 16.50 -8.04
N PRO A 4 17.51 15.63 -7.65
CA PRO A 4 17.18 14.26 -7.34
C PRO A 4 16.44 14.33 -6.02
N THR A 5 15.12 14.23 -6.10
CA THR A 5 14.18 14.01 -4.99
C THR A 5 14.90 13.46 -3.77
N ALA A 6 15.00 14.27 -2.72
CA ALA A 6 15.40 13.82 -1.41
C ALA A 6 14.59 12.56 -1.10
N GLN A 7 15.25 11.40 -1.18
CA GLN A 7 14.71 10.12 -0.77
C GLN A 7 14.64 10.13 0.75
N SER A 8 13.75 10.96 1.32
CA SER A 8 13.21 10.68 2.64
C SER A 8 12.55 9.33 2.49
N ARG A 9 13.20 8.29 3.04
CA ARG A 9 12.58 6.97 3.15
C ARG A 9 11.20 7.20 3.73
N PRO A 10 10.13 6.87 3.00
CA PRO A 10 8.78 7.07 3.49
C PRO A 10 8.64 6.15 4.70
N ASN A 11 8.71 6.72 5.90
CA ASN A 11 8.56 5.97 7.14
C ASN A 11 7.10 5.52 7.20
N LEU A 12 6.85 4.25 6.92
CA LEU A 12 5.52 3.67 7.00
C LEU A 12 5.20 3.44 8.47
N GLY A 13 4.06 3.97 8.93
CA GLY A 13 3.54 3.63 10.24
C GLY A 13 3.02 2.18 10.29
N PRO A 14 2.68 1.68 11.48
CA PRO A 14 2.22 0.29 11.66
C PRO A 14 1.00 -0.08 10.81
N ASN A 15 0.10 0.88 10.60
CA ASN A 15 -1.11 0.66 9.80
C ASN A 15 -0.78 0.61 8.30
N GLU A 16 0.10 1.48 7.83
CA GLU A 16 0.58 1.48 6.44
C GLU A 16 1.34 0.18 6.14
N VAL A 17 2.22 -0.26 7.04
CA VAL A 17 2.92 -1.56 6.94
C VAL A 17 1.92 -2.71 6.89
N SER A 18 0.87 -2.67 7.71
CA SER A 18 -0.18 -3.70 7.72
C SER A 18 -0.95 -3.76 6.39
N VAL A 19 -1.33 -2.61 5.83
CA VAL A 19 -1.95 -2.54 4.50
C VAL A 19 -1.00 -3.06 3.42
N LEU A 20 0.27 -2.68 3.48
CA LEU A 20 1.27 -3.10 2.51
C LEU A 20 1.51 -4.63 2.56
N ARG A 21 1.55 -5.23 3.75
CA ARG A 21 1.61 -6.69 3.93
C ARG A 21 0.42 -7.39 3.27
N VAL A 22 -0.79 -6.89 3.48
CA VAL A 22 -2.01 -7.46 2.86
C VAL A 22 -1.94 -7.41 1.34
N LEU A 23 -1.50 -6.28 0.78
CA LEU A 23 -1.32 -6.11 -0.66
C LEU A 23 -0.24 -7.05 -1.23
N LEU A 24 0.85 -7.23 -0.51
CA LEU A 24 1.94 -8.14 -0.87
C LEU A 24 1.50 -9.61 -0.84
N ASP A 25 0.75 -10.00 0.20
CA ASP A 25 0.23 -11.36 0.39
C ASP A 25 -0.81 -11.75 -0.67
N ALA A 26 -1.55 -10.77 -1.19
CA ALA A 26 -2.47 -11.01 -2.30
C ALA A 26 -1.78 -11.28 -3.64
N ASN A 27 -0.48 -11.01 -3.75
CA ASN A 27 0.36 -11.42 -4.87
C ASN A 27 -0.23 -11.06 -6.24
N GLY A 28 -0.55 -9.77 -6.46
CA GLY A 28 -1.14 -9.30 -7.71
C GLY A 28 -2.63 -9.62 -7.88
N LYS A 29 -3.33 -10.03 -6.83
CA LYS A 29 -4.80 -10.12 -6.85
C LYS A 29 -5.43 -8.78 -6.45
N VAL A 30 -6.61 -8.51 -7.01
CA VAL A 30 -7.43 -7.36 -6.61
C VAL A 30 -8.08 -7.65 -5.26
N ILE A 31 -7.86 -6.77 -4.29
CA ILE A 31 -8.44 -6.85 -2.94
C ILE A 31 -9.35 -5.66 -2.70
N SER A 32 -10.55 -5.92 -2.17
CA SER A 32 -11.51 -4.86 -1.82
C SER A 32 -11.10 -4.09 -0.57
N ARG A 33 -11.69 -2.91 -0.39
CA ARG A 33 -11.48 -2.08 0.82
C ARG A 33 -11.79 -2.86 2.10
N GLN A 34 -12.92 -3.56 2.12
CA GLN A 34 -13.36 -4.34 3.27
C GLN A 34 -12.38 -5.46 3.59
N GLU A 35 -11.86 -6.15 2.57
CA GLU A 35 -10.90 -7.24 2.79
C GLU A 35 -9.53 -6.71 3.24
N ILE A 36 -9.10 -5.54 2.73
CA ILE A 36 -7.92 -4.85 3.25
C ILE A 36 -8.10 -4.48 4.72
N ALA A 37 -9.20 -3.80 5.07
CA ALA A 37 -9.49 -3.42 6.45
C ALA A 37 -9.60 -4.65 7.37
N ARG A 38 -10.16 -5.75 6.87
CA ARG A 38 -10.29 -7.01 7.61
C ARG A 38 -8.93 -7.63 7.92
N ARG A 39 -8.06 -7.75 6.93
CA ARG A 39 -6.75 -8.43 7.07
C ARG A 39 -5.69 -7.56 7.74
N ALA A 40 -5.74 -6.25 7.56
CA ALA A 40 -4.85 -5.29 8.21
C ALA A 40 -5.30 -4.92 9.63
N ASN A 41 -6.36 -5.56 10.15
CA ASN A 41 -6.96 -5.27 11.46
C ASN A 41 -7.39 -3.80 11.64
N LEU A 42 -7.92 -3.18 10.59
CA LEU A 42 -8.35 -1.78 10.55
C LEU A 42 -9.88 -1.63 10.60
N ARG A 43 -10.62 -2.66 11.01
CA ARG A 43 -12.09 -2.66 10.95
C ARG A 43 -12.72 -1.48 11.68
N ASP A 44 -12.08 -1.04 12.76
CA ASP A 44 -12.57 0.06 13.62
C ASP A 44 -12.11 1.45 13.14
N LEU A 45 -11.17 1.53 12.19
CA LEU A 45 -10.59 2.79 11.71
C LEU A 45 -11.42 3.46 10.60
N GLY A 46 -12.43 2.76 10.07
CA GLY A 46 -13.35 3.27 9.06
C GLY A 46 -12.79 3.33 7.64
N ASP A 47 -13.70 3.43 6.68
CA ASP A 47 -13.39 3.35 5.25
C ASP A 47 -12.41 4.44 4.77
N ARG A 48 -12.62 5.69 5.23
CA ARG A 48 -11.77 6.84 4.84
C ARG A 48 -10.32 6.68 5.29
N ARG A 49 -10.09 6.02 6.44
CA ARG A 49 -8.74 5.78 6.93
C ARG A 49 -8.04 4.74 6.06
N THR A 50 -8.74 3.67 5.67
CA THR A 50 -8.22 2.66 4.74
C THR A 50 -7.79 3.30 3.42
N ASP A 51 -8.62 4.17 2.84
CA ASP A 51 -8.29 4.88 1.59
C ASP A 51 -7.05 5.78 1.77
N SER A 52 -6.96 6.48 2.90
CA SER A 52 -5.80 7.34 3.23
C SER A 52 -4.51 6.53 3.36
N LEU A 53 -4.57 5.36 4.00
CA LEU A 53 -3.43 4.45 4.15
C LEU A 53 -2.96 3.92 2.79
N ILE A 54 -3.88 3.56 1.89
CA ILE A 54 -3.52 3.12 0.53
C ILE A 54 -2.82 4.25 -0.23
N VAL A 55 -3.29 5.49 -0.11
CA VAL A 55 -2.61 6.65 -0.73
C VAL A 55 -1.21 6.85 -0.15
N ALA A 56 -1.04 6.71 1.17
CA ALA A 56 0.27 6.81 1.82
C ALA A 56 1.24 5.73 1.34
N VAL A 57 0.80 4.47 1.32
CA VAL A 57 1.59 3.34 0.80
C VAL A 57 1.94 3.53 -0.67
N ARG A 58 1.00 4.04 -1.49
CA ARG A 58 1.27 4.33 -2.91
C ARG A 58 2.33 5.42 -3.08
N ARG A 59 2.30 6.46 -2.25
CA ARG A 59 3.35 7.50 -2.27
C ARG A 59 4.71 6.94 -1.88
N ALA A 60 4.73 5.97 -0.97
CA ALA A 60 5.96 5.35 -0.51
C ALA A 60 6.63 4.45 -1.55
N LEU A 61 5.83 3.68 -2.29
CA LEU A 61 6.33 2.75 -3.32
C LEU A 61 6.49 3.37 -4.71
N GLY A 62 5.75 4.44 -4.99
CA GLY A 62 5.63 5.01 -6.33
C GLY A 62 4.20 4.87 -6.88
N ALA A 63 3.81 5.84 -7.73
CA ALA A 63 2.44 5.94 -8.24
C ALA A 63 1.95 4.70 -8.99
N GLU A 64 2.87 4.00 -9.67
CA GLU A 64 2.61 2.80 -10.47
C GLU A 64 2.53 1.51 -9.64
N ALA A 65 2.94 1.54 -8.37
CA ALA A 65 3.03 0.32 -7.57
C ALA A 65 1.66 -0.27 -7.19
N ILE A 66 0.65 0.59 -7.01
CA ILE A 66 -0.70 0.18 -6.65
C ILE A 66 -1.67 0.59 -7.75
N ARG A 67 -2.23 -0.42 -8.40
CA ARG A 67 -3.26 -0.25 -9.42
C ARG A 67 -4.63 -0.18 -8.77
N THR A 68 -5.36 0.89 -9.05
CA THR A 68 -6.76 1.02 -8.67
C THR A 68 -7.64 0.33 -9.71
N VAL A 69 -8.44 -0.63 -9.28
CA VAL A 69 -9.45 -1.30 -10.10
C VAL A 69 -10.82 -0.77 -9.70
N ARG A 70 -11.38 0.14 -10.51
CA ARG A 70 -12.64 0.84 -10.22
C ARG A 70 -13.75 -0.15 -9.85
N GLY A 71 -14.44 0.14 -8.74
CA GLY A 71 -15.54 -0.67 -8.22
C GLY A 71 -15.14 -2.01 -7.58
N ARG A 72 -13.86 -2.42 -7.63
CA ARG A 72 -13.40 -3.71 -7.10
C ARG A 72 -12.37 -3.56 -5.96
N GLY A 73 -11.44 -2.63 -6.08
CA GLY A 73 -10.43 -2.38 -5.04
C GLY A 73 -9.05 -2.09 -5.62
N TRP A 74 -8.01 -2.62 -4.98
CA TRP A 74 -6.62 -2.32 -5.32
C TRP A 74 -5.80 -3.59 -5.50
N MET A 75 -4.75 -3.46 -6.29
CA MET A 75 -3.81 -4.53 -6.59
C MET A 75 -2.39 -3.97 -6.49
N LEU A 76 -1.50 -4.73 -5.85
CA LEU A 76 -0.06 -4.47 -5.93
C LEU A 76 0.46 -5.01 -7.26
N GLU A 77 1.16 -4.17 -8.02
CA GLU A 77 1.84 -4.59 -9.23
C GLU A 77 2.99 -5.55 -8.90
N LEU A 78 3.08 -6.66 -9.64
CA LEU A 78 4.03 -7.73 -9.34
C LEU A 78 5.50 -7.25 -9.40
N GLY A 79 5.80 -6.27 -10.24
CA GLY A 79 7.14 -5.68 -10.36
C GLY A 79 7.59 -4.88 -9.13
N PHE A 80 6.68 -4.53 -8.22
CA PHE A 80 6.98 -3.74 -7.02
C PHE A 80 7.06 -4.58 -5.74
N ARG A 81 6.97 -5.91 -5.83
CA ARG A 81 6.97 -6.82 -4.67
C ARG A 81 8.23 -6.74 -3.85
N ASP A 82 9.40 -6.69 -4.49
CA ASP A 82 10.68 -6.62 -3.78
C ASP A 82 10.84 -5.28 -3.06
N SER A 83 10.41 -4.18 -3.70
CA SER A 83 10.37 -2.85 -3.07
C SER A 83 9.40 -2.82 -1.89
N ALA A 84 8.23 -3.44 -2.02
CA ALA A 84 7.27 -3.61 -0.94
C ALA A 84 7.84 -4.39 0.24
N ARG A 85 8.54 -5.50 -0.02
CA ARG A 85 9.20 -6.30 1.02
C ARG A 85 10.24 -5.46 1.78
N ARG A 86 11.09 -4.74 1.05
CA ARG A 86 12.14 -3.87 1.66
C ARG A 86 11.56 -2.79 2.58
N LEU A 87 10.40 -2.23 2.25
CA LEU A 87 9.74 -1.23 3.10
C LEU A 87 9.04 -1.82 4.33
N ILE A 88 8.71 -3.12 4.32
CA ILE A 88 8.16 -3.82 5.49
C ILE A 88 9.27 -4.19 6.48
N ASP A 89 10.45 -4.52 5.95
CA ASP A 89 11.58 -5.02 6.73
C ASP A 89 12.53 -3.89 7.22
N SER A 90 12.27 -2.63 6.80
CA SER A 90 13.02 -1.42 7.20
C SER A 90 12.48 -0.79 8.47
#